data_AF-K1QKZ1-F1
#
_entry.id   AF-K1QKZ1-F1
#
_cell.length_a   1.000
_cell.length_b   1.000
_cell.length_c   1.000
_cell.angle_alpha   90.00
_cell.angle_beta   90.00
_cell.angle_gamma   90.00
#
_symmetry.space_group_name_H-M   'P 1'
#
loop_
_entity.id
_entity.type
_entity.pdbx_description
1 polymer ?
#
loop_
_entity_poly.entity_id
_entity_poly.type
_entity_poly.pdbx_seq_one_letter_code
_entity_poly.pdbx_strand_id
1 'polypeptide(L)'
;MKDHTLSQSNAEKAIDLSQSNQLGQSDEVNIQKVNSNINLASTRTVEDILSELKRILQIGNKGRVVQFSENLFRLENSDVQMELEVCQGDSYNGLQVRRISGDKGHYRQLCHDLLSGINL
;
A
#
# COMPACT_ATOMS: atom_id res chain seq x y z
N MET A 1 47.15 -25.58 -29.70
CA MET A 1 45.89 -26.13 -30.26
C MET A 1 44.92 -26.27 -29.08
N LYS A 2 43.96 -25.34 -29.00
CA LYS A 2 42.52 -25.56 -29.24
C LYS A 2 41.88 -26.35 -28.09
N ASP A 3 41.23 -25.66 -27.14
CA ASP A 3 39.77 -25.40 -27.09
C ASP A 3 39.06 -26.56 -26.35
N HIS A 4 37.92 -26.48 -25.66
CA HIS A 4 37.08 -25.48 -24.99
C HIS A 4 35.82 -26.29 -24.54
N THR A 5 35.08 -25.82 -23.52
CA THR A 5 33.63 -26.10 -23.28
C THR A 5 33.27 -27.49 -22.68
N LEU A 6 32.48 -27.64 -21.61
CA LEU A 6 31.05 -27.27 -21.41
C LEU A 6 30.74 -27.19 -19.89
N SER A 7 30.23 -26.05 -19.39
CA SER A 7 28.79 -25.73 -19.15
C SER A 7 28.21 -26.40 -17.90
N GLN A 8 27.50 -25.74 -16.97
CA GLN A 8 26.54 -24.65 -17.15
C GLN A 8 26.41 -23.81 -15.87
N SER A 9 26.41 -22.50 -16.08
CA SER A 9 26.00 -21.43 -15.19
C SER A 9 24.48 -21.25 -15.27
N ASN A 10 23.79 -21.20 -14.13
CA ASN A 10 22.43 -20.65 -14.06
C ASN A 10 22.52 -19.23 -13.52
N ALA A 11 22.76 -18.29 -14.44
CA ALA A 11 22.61 -16.87 -14.18
C ALA A 11 21.12 -16.55 -14.09
N GLU A 12 20.70 -16.01 -12.94
CA GLU A 12 19.37 -15.45 -12.73
C GLU A 12 19.12 -14.34 -13.75
N LYS A 13 18.10 -14.55 -14.58
CA LYS A 13 17.69 -13.61 -15.62
C LYS A 13 16.93 -12.47 -14.95
N ALA A 14 17.64 -11.39 -14.61
CA ALA A 14 17.03 -10.11 -14.27
C ALA A 14 16.27 -9.60 -15.50
N ILE A 15 14.95 -9.49 -15.38
CA ILE A 15 14.11 -8.83 -16.37
C ILE A 15 14.13 -7.34 -16.01
N ASP A 16 15.02 -6.60 -16.67
CA ASP A 16 14.99 -5.14 -16.71
C ASP A 16 13.82 -4.72 -17.60
N LEU A 17 12.81 -4.10 -17.00
CA LEU A 17 11.69 -3.45 -17.68
C LEU A 17 11.62 -1.98 -17.27
N SER A 18 12.79 -1.34 -17.23
CA SER A 18 12.87 0.11 -17.19
C SER A 18 12.40 0.67 -18.54
N GLN A 19 11.48 1.63 -18.45
CA GLN A 19 10.99 2.53 -19.52
C GLN A 19 9.73 2.07 -20.27
N SER A 20 8.60 2.61 -19.85
CA SER A 20 7.64 3.23 -20.77
C SER A 20 6.91 4.35 -20.04
N ASN A 21 7.35 5.58 -20.33
CA ASN A 21 6.68 6.81 -19.96
C ASN A 21 5.53 7.01 -20.98
N GLN A 22 4.28 6.70 -20.62
CA GLN A 22 3.12 7.10 -21.42
C GLN A 22 1.93 7.49 -20.54
N LEU A 23 1.46 8.70 -20.81
CA LEU A 23 0.25 9.34 -20.32
C LEU A 23 -0.97 8.49 -20.65
N GLY A 24 -1.74 8.12 -19.63
CA GLY A 24 -3.04 7.45 -19.76
C GLY A 24 -3.83 7.62 -18.48
N GLN A 25 -4.89 8.41 -18.54
CA GLN A 25 -5.89 8.56 -17.48
C GLN A 25 -6.56 7.22 -17.20
N SER A 26 -6.24 6.67 -16.04
CA SER A 26 -7.09 5.75 -15.30
C SER A 26 -6.62 5.87 -13.85
N ASP A 27 -7.54 6.19 -12.93
CA ASP A 27 -7.32 6.27 -11.49
C ASP A 27 -7.03 4.88 -10.90
N GLU A 28 -6.03 4.19 -11.45
CA GLU A 28 -5.47 2.98 -10.86
C GLU A 28 -4.50 3.41 -9.77
N VAL A 29 -4.92 3.15 -8.53
CA VAL A 29 -4.12 3.29 -7.33
C VAL A 29 -2.82 2.50 -7.53
N ASN A 30 -1.73 3.19 -7.88
CA ASN A 30 -0.43 2.59 -8.09
C ASN A 30 0.16 2.17 -6.74
N ILE A 31 -0.26 0.99 -6.25
CA ILE A 31 0.25 0.40 -5.01
C ILE A 31 1.70 -0.05 -5.28
N GLN A 32 2.66 0.85 -5.11
CA GLN A 32 4.09 0.55 -5.23
C GLN A 32 4.47 -0.56 -4.23
N LYS A 33 4.92 -1.68 -4.79
CA LYS A 33 5.33 -2.89 -4.10
C LYS A 33 6.70 -2.69 -3.43
N VAL A 34 6.76 -1.98 -2.30
CA VAL A 34 8.01 -1.86 -1.53
C VAL A 34 7.70 -1.84 -0.03
N ASN A 35 8.14 -2.88 0.67
CA ASN A 35 7.96 -3.10 2.11
C ASN A 35 6.48 -3.27 2.52
N SER A 36 6.20 -3.67 3.76
CA SER A 36 4.82 -4.00 4.21
C SER A 36 3.95 -2.73 4.40
N ASN A 37 4.26 -1.67 3.63
CA ASN A 37 3.73 -0.33 3.77
C ASN A 37 3.15 0.11 2.43
N ILE A 38 1.99 0.78 2.47
CA ILE A 38 1.36 1.40 1.31
C ILE A 38 1.29 2.90 1.60
N ASN A 39 1.69 3.74 0.65
CA ASN A 39 1.56 5.18 0.77
C ASN A 39 0.66 5.67 -0.37
N LEU A 40 -0.42 6.37 -0.03
CA LEU A 40 -1.25 7.09 -1.00
C LEU A 40 -1.06 8.58 -0.81
N ALA A 41 -0.61 9.26 -1.87
CA ALA A 41 -0.56 10.71 -1.90
C ALA A 41 -1.93 11.27 -2.33
N SER A 42 -2.30 12.43 -1.79
CA SER A 42 -3.55 13.13 -2.07
C SER A 42 -3.32 14.64 -2.07
N THR A 43 -4.05 15.33 -2.94
CA THR A 43 -4.14 16.81 -2.93
C THR A 43 -5.18 17.33 -1.96
N ARG A 44 -5.96 16.45 -1.32
CA ARG A 44 -6.97 16.83 -0.32
C ARG A 44 -6.32 17.24 0.99
N THR A 45 -7.10 17.93 1.82
CA THR A 45 -6.67 18.31 3.16
C THR A 45 -6.55 17.07 4.06
N VAL A 46 -5.74 17.17 5.12
CA VAL A 46 -5.66 16.11 6.16
C VAL A 46 -7.04 15.81 6.74
N GLU A 47 -7.88 16.82 6.95
CA GLU A 47 -9.23 16.67 7.50
C GLU A 47 -10.16 15.88 6.57
N ASP A 48 -10.09 16.13 5.26
CA ASP A 48 -10.86 15.37 4.26
C ASP A 48 -10.44 13.90 4.24
N ILE A 49 -9.12 13.64 4.27
CA ILE A 49 -8.56 12.28 4.28
C ILE A 49 -9.00 11.55 5.57
N LEU A 50 -8.94 12.22 6.72
CA LEU A 50 -9.39 11.66 8.00
C LEU A 50 -10.88 11.35 7.99
N SER A 51 -11.69 12.24 7.44
CA SER A 51 -13.13 12.06 7.34
C SER A 51 -13.47 10.86 6.48
N GLU A 52 -12.81 10.72 5.34
CA GLU A 52 -13.01 9.59 4.44
C GLU A 52 -12.53 8.26 5.02
N LEU A 53 -11.37 8.28 5.70
CA LEU A 53 -10.85 7.12 6.42
C LEU A 53 -11.82 6.66 7.52
N LYS A 54 -12.31 7.58 8.36
CA LYS A 54 -13.28 7.29 9.41
C LYS A 54 -14.57 6.74 8.82
N ARG A 55 -15.08 7.33 7.74
CA ARG A 55 -16.28 6.87 7.03
C ARG A 55 -16.14 5.41 6.59
N ILE A 56 -15.02 5.06 5.98
CA ILE A 56 -14.74 3.69 5.48
C ILE A 56 -14.62 2.69 6.63
N LEU A 57 -13.91 3.07 7.69
CA LEU A 57 -13.74 2.24 8.88
C LEU A 57 -15.07 1.97 9.59
N GLN A 58 -16.02 2.90 9.54
CA GLN A 58 -17.36 2.74 10.11
C GLN A 58 -18.30 1.91 9.23
N ILE A 59 -18.29 2.12 7.92
CA ILE A 59 -19.24 1.46 6.99
C ILE A 59 -18.90 -0.01 6.78
N GLY A 60 -17.61 -0.36 6.77
CA GLY A 60 -17.18 -1.65 6.24
C GLY A 60 -17.20 -2.85 7.20
N ASN A 61 -17.49 -2.66 8.50
CA ASN A 61 -17.21 -3.64 9.57
C ASN A 61 -15.93 -4.45 9.28
N LYS A 62 -14.85 -3.76 8.91
CA LYS A 62 -13.64 -4.39 8.39
C LYS A 62 -12.74 -4.95 9.50
N GLY A 63 -13.27 -5.05 10.72
CA GLY A 63 -12.54 -5.46 11.90
C GLY A 63 -12.71 -4.48 13.06
N ARG A 64 -11.96 -4.73 14.13
CA ARG A 64 -11.93 -3.86 15.30
C ARG A 64 -11.00 -2.68 15.02
N VAL A 65 -11.52 -1.46 15.22
CA VAL A 65 -10.74 -0.23 15.07
C VAL A 65 -10.41 0.32 16.45
N VAL A 66 -9.14 0.66 16.65
CA VAL A 66 -8.65 1.38 17.83
C VAL A 66 -7.96 2.65 17.34
N GLN A 67 -8.43 3.80 17.81
CA GLN A 67 -7.79 5.08 17.52
C GLN A 67 -6.72 5.36 18.59
N PHE A 68 -5.48 5.57 18.16
CA PHE A 68 -4.34 5.87 19.05
C PHE A 68 -4.05 7.37 19.13
N SER A 69 -4.28 8.10 18.04
CA SER A 69 -4.19 9.57 17.99
C SER A 69 -5.21 10.13 17.00
N GLU A 70 -5.22 11.45 16.80
CA GLU A 70 -6.08 12.09 15.80
C GLU A 70 -5.87 11.52 14.40
N ASN A 71 -4.60 11.24 14.04
CA ASN A 71 -4.20 10.84 12.70
C ASN A 71 -3.80 9.37 12.58
N LEU A 72 -3.75 8.61 13.68
CA LEU A 72 -3.29 7.23 13.71
C LEU A 72 -4.37 6.27 14.23
N PHE A 73 -4.70 5.30 13.40
CA PHE A 73 -5.66 4.25 13.68
C PHE A 73 -4.99 2.89 13.55
N ARG A 74 -5.43 1.94 14.37
CA ARG A 74 -5.13 0.52 14.21
C ARG A 74 -6.40 -0.22 13.84
N LEU A 75 -6.29 -1.04 12.80
CA LEU A 75 -7.32 -1.96 12.37
C LEU A 75 -6.85 -3.39 12.62
N GLU A 76 -7.64 -4.14 13.38
CA GLU A 76 -7.43 -5.55 13.65
C GLU A 76 -8.55 -6.35 12.95
N ASN A 77 -8.16 -7.17 11.98
CA ASN A 77 -9.07 -8.10 11.32
C ASN A 77 -8.49 -9.51 11.38
N SER A 78 -9.20 -10.41 12.07
CA SER A 78 -8.79 -11.81 12.19
C SER A 78 -7.36 -11.93 12.74
N ASP A 79 -6.40 -12.40 11.95
CA ASP A 79 -4.99 -12.55 12.30
C ASP A 79 -4.12 -11.35 11.88
N VAL A 80 -4.67 -10.38 11.15
CA VAL A 80 -3.96 -9.21 10.64
C VAL A 80 -4.18 -8.00 11.54
N GLN A 81 -3.07 -7.35 11.89
CA GLN A 81 -3.09 -6.03 12.49
C GLN A 81 -2.35 -5.06 11.58
N MET A 82 -2.96 -3.90 11.32
CA MET A 82 -2.34 -2.84 10.55
C MET A 82 -2.62 -1.46 11.13
N GLU A 83 -1.71 -0.54 10.86
CA GLU A 83 -1.83 0.87 11.19
C GLU A 83 -2.14 1.70 9.95
N LEU A 84 -2.92 2.75 10.17
CA LEU A 84 -3.40 3.70 9.18
C LEU A 84 -3.08 5.09 9.72
N GLU A 85 -2.14 5.77 9.09
CA GLU A 85 -1.67 7.09 9.50
C GLU A 85 -1.94 8.12 8.40
N VAL A 86 -2.62 9.21 8.74
CA VAL A 86 -2.75 10.36 7.86
C VAL A 86 -1.57 11.28 8.08
N CYS A 87 -0.74 11.43 7.06
CA CYS A 87 0.47 12.24 7.11
C CYS A 87 0.23 13.57 6.39
N GLN A 88 0.74 14.65 6.98
CA GLN A 88 0.91 15.92 6.29
C GLN A 88 2.31 15.95 5.67
N GLY A 89 2.40 16.23 4.37
CA GLY A 89 3.68 16.37 3.67
C GLY A 89 3.88 17.76 3.11
N ASP A 90 5.13 18.09 2.79
CA ASP A 90 5.51 19.42 2.28
C ASP A 90 4.90 19.75 0.91
N SER A 91 4.57 18.73 0.12
CA SER A 91 3.98 18.89 -1.22
C SER A 91 2.61 18.22 -1.38
N TYR A 92 2.37 17.12 -0.66
CA TYR A 92 1.12 16.37 -0.70
C TYR A 92 0.83 15.77 0.67
N ASN A 93 -0.44 15.71 1.04
CA ASN A 93 -0.88 14.91 2.18
C ASN A 93 -1.00 13.45 1.76
N GLY A 94 -1.16 12.54 2.71
CA GLY A 94 -1.31 11.15 2.35
C GLY A 94 -1.81 10.24 3.45
N LEU A 95 -2.09 9.01 3.03
CA LEU A 95 -2.42 7.89 3.90
C LEU A 95 -1.29 6.87 3.82
N GLN A 96 -0.62 6.64 4.94
CA GLN A 96 0.29 5.53 5.11
C GLN A 96 -0.45 4.36 5.77
N VAL A 97 -0.33 3.17 5.19
CA VAL A 97 -0.83 1.92 5.75
C VAL A 97 0.35 1.03 6.05
N ARG A 98 0.42 0.43 7.23
CA ARG A 98 1.56 -0.41 7.64
C ARG A 98 1.09 -1.69 8.31
N ARG A 99 1.54 -2.85 7.84
CA ARG A 99 1.30 -4.13 8.54
C ARG A 99 2.10 -4.16 9.85
N ILE A 100 1.43 -4.52 10.94
CA ILE A 100 2.04 -4.79 12.25
C ILE A 100 2.28 -6.30 12.40
N SER A 101 1.27 -7.11 12.08
CA SER A 101 1.33 -8.57 12.18
C SER A 101 0.34 -9.24 11.20
N GLY A 102 0.39 -10.58 11.12
CA GLY A 102 -0.51 -11.40 10.30
C GLY A 102 0.03 -11.76 8.92
N ASP A 103 -0.71 -12.61 8.21
CA ASP A 103 -0.33 -13.08 6.87
C ASP A 103 -0.27 -11.94 5.83
N LYS A 104 0.67 -12.05 4.89
CA LYS A 104 0.87 -11.03 3.84
C LYS A 104 -0.26 -11.03 2.81
N GLY A 105 -0.82 -12.19 2.51
CA GLY A 105 -1.97 -12.35 1.61
C GLY A 105 -3.22 -11.72 2.21
N HIS A 106 -3.55 -12.07 3.45
CA HIS A 106 -4.67 -11.45 4.18
C HIS A 106 -4.50 -9.93 4.33
N TYR A 107 -3.30 -9.45 4.68
CA TYR A 107 -3.02 -8.03 4.76
C TYR A 107 -3.27 -7.32 3.42
N ARG A 108 -2.79 -7.90 2.31
CA ARG A 108 -2.99 -7.33 0.98
C ARG A 108 -4.47 -7.30 0.59
N GLN A 109 -5.22 -8.35 0.88
CA GLN A 109 -6.66 -8.38 0.62
C GLN A 109 -7.38 -7.30 1.43
N LEU A 110 -7.07 -7.20 2.73
CA LEU A 110 -7.64 -6.18 3.61
C LEU A 110 -7.32 -4.76 3.13
N CYS A 111 -6.09 -4.52 2.67
CA CYS A 111 -5.71 -3.24 2.08
C CYS A 111 -6.49 -2.95 0.80
N HIS A 112 -6.63 -3.93 -0.10
CA HIS A 112 -7.41 -3.77 -1.32
C HIS A 112 -8.87 -3.42 -1.00
N ASP A 113 -9.49 -4.12 -0.07
CA ASP A 113 -10.89 -3.92 0.30
C ASP A 113 -11.12 -2.60 1.05
N LEU A 114 -10.12 -2.12 1.79
CA LEU A 114 -10.16 -0.84 2.47
C LEU A 114 -9.97 0.31 1.47
N LEU A 115 -8.87 0.27 0.72
CA LEU A 115 -8.40 1.37 -0.12
C LEU A 115 -9.25 1.56 -1.38
N SER A 116 -9.86 0.50 -1.91
CA SER A 116 -10.80 0.61 -3.05
C SER A 116 -12.03 1.47 -2.76
N GLY A 117 -12.39 1.65 -1.48
CA GLY A 117 -13.50 2.52 -1.09
C GLY A 117 -13.09 3.95 -0.75
N ILE A 118 -11.79 4.22 -0.53
CA ILE A 118 -11.33 5.55 -0.10
C ILE A 118 -11.25 6.46 -1.32
N ASN A 119 -11.98 7.57 -1.27
CA ASN A 119 -11.88 8.63 -2.26
C ASN A 119 -10.89 9.70 -1.78
N LEU A 120 -9.63 9.60 -2.22
CA LEU A 120 -8.55 10.55 -1.91
C LEU A 120 -8.40 11.67 -2.94
#